data_AF-A0A0U1HSH3-F1
#
_entry.id   AF-A0A0U1HSH3-F1
#
_cell.length_a   1.000
_cell.length_b   1.000
_cell.length_c   1.000
_cell.angle_alpha   90.00
_cell.angle_beta   90.00
_cell.angle_gamma   90.00
#
_symmetry.space_group_name_H-M   'P 1'
#
loop_
_entity.id
_entity.type
_entity.pdbx_description
1 polymer ?
#
loop_
_entity_poly.entity_id
_entity_poly.type
_entity_poly.pdbx_seq_one_letter_code
_entity_poly.pdbx_strand_id
1 'polypeptide(L)'
;MSNTRTIKAEIFTIVQALLEQKAQQITDNTPLIGSDSLLDSMKLVELCLILEDKASRLGFEFDWTSDAAMSQSRSMFRSVGSLTAEFINQMESKK
;
A
#
# COMPACT_ATOMS: atom_id res chain seq x y z
N MET A 1 -10.52 -3.85 -16.48
CA MET A 1 -9.27 -4.64 -16.40
C MET A 1 -7.97 -3.83 -16.61
N SER A 2 -7.97 -2.65 -17.25
CA SER A 2 -6.72 -1.88 -17.45
C SER A 2 -6.27 -1.03 -16.25
N ASN A 3 -7.16 -0.58 -15.35
CA ASN A 3 -6.80 0.32 -14.26
C ASN A 3 -5.97 -0.35 -13.15
N THR A 4 -6.21 -1.62 -12.86
CA THR A 4 -5.60 -2.33 -11.72
C THR A 4 -4.07 -2.43 -11.84
N ARG A 5 -3.57 -2.68 -13.05
CA ARG A 5 -2.13 -2.80 -13.32
C ARG A 5 -1.42 -1.44 -13.21
N THR A 6 -2.08 -0.38 -13.63
CA THR A 6 -1.59 1.01 -13.49
C THR A 6 -1.54 1.43 -12.02
N ILE A 7 -2.62 1.16 -11.27
CA ILE A 7 -2.67 1.47 -9.83
C ILE A 7 -1.59 0.72 -9.07
N LYS A 8 -1.36 -0.56 -9.39
CA LYS A 8 -0.25 -1.31 -8.81
C LYS A 8 1.09 -0.63 -9.07
N ALA A 9 1.37 -0.23 -10.31
CA ALA A 9 2.62 0.47 -10.64
C ALA A 9 2.77 1.80 -9.89
N GLU A 10 1.69 2.56 -9.74
CA GLU A 10 1.68 3.82 -9.00
C GLU A 10 1.96 3.62 -7.51
N ILE A 11 1.32 2.64 -6.86
CA ILE A 11 1.57 2.32 -5.44
C ILE A 11 3.03 1.93 -5.24
N PHE A 12 3.58 1.09 -6.13
CA PHE A 12 5.00 0.73 -6.08
C PHE A 12 5.91 1.94 -6.24
N THR A 13 5.55 2.88 -7.12
CA THR A 13 6.30 4.13 -7.31
C THR A 13 6.27 5.01 -6.06
N ILE A 14 5.12 5.11 -5.39
CA ILE A 14 4.97 5.83 -4.12
C ILE A 14 5.88 5.23 -3.05
N VAL A 15 5.81 3.90 -2.85
CA VAL A 15 6.68 3.23 -1.87
C VAL A 15 8.16 3.41 -2.24
N GLN A 16 8.52 3.31 -3.52
CA GLN A 16 9.88 3.49 -3.99
C GLN A 16 10.41 4.91 -3.77
N ALA A 17 9.55 5.91 -3.94
CA ALA A 17 9.88 7.31 -3.63
C ALA A 17 10.14 7.49 -2.12
N LEU A 18 9.29 6.93 -1.25
CA LEU A 18 9.46 6.98 0.21
C LEU A 18 10.73 6.26 0.70
N LEU A 19 11.12 5.19 0.01
CA LEU A 19 12.36 4.46 0.30
C LEU A 19 13.63 5.14 -0.24
N GLU A 20 13.53 6.32 -0.85
CA GLU A 20 14.67 7.12 -1.33
C GLU A 20 15.65 6.30 -2.20
N GLN A 21 15.13 5.36 -3.01
CA GLN A 21 15.93 4.42 -3.81
C GLN A 21 16.88 3.50 -3.02
N LYS A 22 16.83 3.46 -1.67
CA LYS A 22 17.62 2.51 -0.86
C LYS A 22 17.26 1.05 -1.19
N ALA A 23 16.01 0.80 -1.58
CA ALA A 23 15.57 -0.46 -2.13
C ALA A 23 15.77 -0.46 -3.65
N GLN A 24 16.93 -0.92 -4.12
CA GLN A 24 17.21 -1.07 -5.56
C GLN A 24 16.17 -1.97 -6.26
N GLN A 25 15.48 -2.84 -5.52
CA GLN A 25 14.41 -3.71 -6.02
C GLN A 25 13.29 -3.84 -4.98
N ILE A 26 12.26 -2.99 -5.07
CA ILE A 26 11.00 -3.25 -4.38
C ILE A 26 10.28 -4.38 -5.09
N THR A 27 9.88 -5.39 -4.32
CA THR A 27 9.10 -6.53 -4.81
C THR A 27 7.80 -6.63 -4.03
N ASP A 28 6.86 -7.43 -4.53
CA ASP A 28 5.62 -7.73 -3.79
C ASP A 28 5.88 -8.27 -2.38
N ASN A 29 7.02 -8.93 -2.14
CA ASN A 29 7.40 -9.50 -0.85
C ASN A 29 8.16 -8.52 0.07
N THR A 30 8.43 -7.29 -0.38
CA THR A 30 9.16 -6.31 0.44
C THR A 30 8.33 -5.94 1.67
N PRO A 31 8.83 -6.17 2.90
CA PRO A 31 8.10 -5.88 4.11
C PRO A 31 7.97 -4.36 4.34
N LEU A 32 6.77 -3.90 4.71
CA LEU A 32 6.51 -2.48 5.03
C LEU A 32 6.58 -2.21 6.54
N ILE A 33 6.40 -3.22 7.39
CA ILE A 33 6.50 -3.11 8.85
C ILE A 33 7.34 -4.25 9.43
N GLY A 34 7.91 -4.00 10.62
CA GLY A 34 8.70 -4.98 11.36
C GLY A 34 10.20 -4.73 11.28
N SER A 35 10.98 -5.66 11.84
CA SER A 35 12.44 -5.52 12.02
C SER A 35 13.23 -5.42 10.71
N ASP A 36 12.69 -6.00 9.63
CA ASP A 36 13.26 -5.96 8.27
C ASP A 36 12.67 -4.86 7.39
N SER A 37 11.78 -4.01 7.94
CA SER A 37 11.18 -2.92 7.16
C SER A 37 12.18 -1.81 6.87
N LEU A 38 12.11 -1.29 5.65
CA LEU A 38 12.83 -0.11 5.21
C LEU A 38 12.05 1.19 5.46
N LEU A 39 10.78 1.08 5.90
CA LEU A 39 9.93 2.21 6.24
C LEU A 39 9.97 2.49 7.74
N ASP A 40 10.42 3.68 8.09
CA ASP A 40 10.28 4.23 9.44
C ASP A 40 8.82 4.64 9.72
N SER A 41 8.46 4.81 11.00
CA SER A 41 7.09 5.21 11.39
C SER A 41 6.59 6.48 10.69
N MET A 42 7.48 7.44 10.41
CA MET A 42 7.13 8.66 9.67
C MET A 42 6.78 8.36 8.21
N LYS A 43 7.55 7.49 7.55
CA LYS A 43 7.32 7.10 6.15
C LYS A 43 6.04 6.29 5.99
N LEU A 44 5.68 5.50 7.01
CA LEU A 44 4.39 4.80 7.05
C LEU A 44 3.21 5.77 7.11
N VAL A 45 3.28 6.80 7.97
CA VAL A 45 2.22 7.83 8.03
C VAL A 45 2.11 8.55 6.69
N GLU A 46 3.23 8.92 6.08
CA GLU A 46 3.26 9.56 4.76
C GLU A 46 2.65 8.65 3.67
N LEU A 47 3.01 7.36 3.66
CA LEU A 47 2.41 6.36 2.77
C LEU A 47 0.89 6.32 2.94
N CYS A 48 0.38 6.35 4.17
CA CYS A 48 -1.04 6.32 4.43
C CYS A 48 -1.75 7.55 3.82
N LEU A 49 -1.23 8.75 4.06
CA LEU A 49 -1.80 10.00 3.53
C LEU A 49 -1.81 10.02 2.00
N ILE A 50 -0.73 9.58 1.36
CA ILE A 50 -0.64 9.54 -0.10
C ILE A 50 -1.66 8.56 -0.68
N LEU A 51 -1.84 7.39 -0.06
CA LEU A 51 -2.80 6.39 -0.51
C LEU A 51 -4.25 6.83 -0.27
N GLU A 52 -4.54 7.53 0.82
CA GLU A 52 -5.86 8.14 1.07
C GLU A 52 -6.21 9.19 0.00
N ASP A 53 -5.30 10.12 -0.28
CA ASP A 53 -5.48 11.11 -1.35
C ASP A 53 -5.72 10.42 -2.70
N LYS A 54 -4.95 9.36 -2.98
CA LYS A 54 -5.10 8.57 -4.20
C LYS A 54 -6.45 7.86 -4.28
N ALA A 55 -6.90 7.24 -3.20
CA ALA A 55 -8.20 6.58 -3.14
C ALA A 55 -9.31 7.57 -3.40
N SER A 56 -9.25 8.73 -2.72
CA SER A 56 -10.20 9.83 -2.88
C SER A 56 -10.27 10.30 -4.34
N ARG A 57 -9.12 10.45 -5.02
CA ARG A 57 -9.06 10.76 -6.47
C ARG A 57 -9.66 9.68 -7.35
N LEU A 58 -9.58 8.42 -6.94
CA LEU A 58 -10.20 7.29 -7.64
C LEU A 58 -11.71 7.18 -7.36
N GLY A 59 -12.24 8.01 -6.46
CA GLY A 59 -13.67 8.07 -6.13
C GLY A 59 -14.09 7.10 -5.03
N PHE A 60 -13.16 6.63 -4.20
CA PHE A 60 -13.48 5.79 -3.04
C PHE A 60 -12.66 6.19 -1.82
N GLU A 61 -13.11 5.81 -0.63
CA GLU A 61 -12.36 6.03 0.62
C GLU A 61 -11.65 4.73 0.99
N PHE A 62 -10.33 4.80 1.18
CA PHE A 62 -9.53 3.65 1.60
C PHE A 62 -9.63 3.46 3.11
N ASP A 63 -10.03 2.26 3.52
CA ASP A 63 -10.29 1.92 4.92
C ASP A 63 -9.11 1.16 5.53
N TRP A 64 -8.35 1.87 6.36
CA TRP A 64 -7.23 1.31 7.13
C TRP A 64 -7.67 0.44 8.32
N THR A 65 -8.94 0.52 8.72
CA THR A 65 -9.50 -0.12 9.91
C THR A 65 -10.34 -1.35 9.60
N SER A 66 -10.46 -1.72 8.32
CA SER A 66 -11.23 -2.88 7.90
C SER A 66 -10.79 -4.14 8.66
N ASP A 67 -11.69 -5.09 8.90
CA ASP A 67 -11.39 -6.34 9.61
C ASP A 67 -10.23 -7.12 8.93
N ALA A 68 -10.08 -6.94 7.61
CA ALA A 68 -8.95 -7.41 6.80
C ALA A 68 -7.58 -6.80 7.20
N ALA A 69 -7.57 -5.55 7.69
CA ALA A 69 -6.41 -4.84 8.21
C ALA A 69 -6.02 -5.26 9.63
N MET A 70 -7.00 -5.60 10.49
CA MET A 70 -6.77 -5.92 11.91
C MET A 70 -6.55 -7.42 12.21
N SER A 71 -6.93 -8.33 11.32
CA SER A 71 -6.63 -9.75 11.49
C SER A 71 -5.12 -10.02 11.37
N GLN A 72 -4.47 -10.27 12.51
CA GLN A 72 -3.03 -10.50 12.73
C GLN A 72 -2.31 -11.47 11.75
N SER A 73 -3.04 -12.23 10.93
CA SER A 73 -2.45 -13.17 9.94
C SER A 73 -2.49 -12.65 8.49
N ARG A 74 -3.16 -11.52 8.22
CA ARG A 74 -3.44 -10.96 6.87
C ARG A 74 -3.11 -9.47 6.73
N SER A 75 -2.38 -8.87 7.68
CA SER A 75 -2.09 -7.43 7.72
C SER A 75 -1.60 -6.90 6.36
N MET A 76 -2.34 -5.95 5.79
CA MET A 76 -1.99 -5.25 4.55
C MET A 76 -0.59 -4.61 4.60
N PHE A 77 -0.08 -4.33 5.80
CA PHE A 77 1.28 -3.81 6.01
C PHE A 77 2.37 -4.88 5.96
N ARG A 78 2.04 -6.18 5.86
CA ARG A 78 3.04 -7.25 5.84
C ARG A 78 4.01 -7.09 4.68
N SER A 79 3.51 -6.67 3.52
CA SER A 79 4.34 -6.46 2.33
C SER A 79 3.71 -5.46 1.37
N VAL A 80 4.52 -4.88 0.49
CA VAL A 80 4.06 -3.97 -0.58
C VAL A 80 2.97 -4.64 -1.42
N GLY A 81 3.13 -5.93 -1.73
CA GLY A 81 2.16 -6.68 -2.50
C GLY A 81 0.83 -6.84 -1.76
N SER A 82 0.87 -7.11 -0.45
CA SER A 82 -0.33 -7.21 0.38
C SER A 82 -1.10 -5.88 0.44
N LEU A 83 -0.40 -4.76 0.64
CA LEU A 83 -1.01 -3.42 0.66
C LEU A 83 -1.66 -3.09 -0.68
N THR A 84 -0.94 -3.36 -1.76
CA THR A 84 -1.42 -3.09 -3.12
C THR A 84 -2.65 -3.93 -3.45
N ALA A 85 -2.64 -5.21 -3.09
CA ALA A 85 -3.78 -6.11 -3.29
C ALA A 85 -5.00 -5.64 -2.50
N GLU A 86 -4.81 -5.24 -1.23
CA GLU A 86 -5.90 -4.72 -0.39
C GLU A 86 -6.50 -3.43 -0.97
N PHE A 87 -5.65 -2.48 -1.39
CA PHE A 87 -6.08 -1.25 -2.04
C PHE A 87 -6.94 -1.50 -3.28
N ILE A 88 -6.51 -2.45 -4.12
CA ILE A 88 -7.25 -2.85 -5.30
C ILE A 88 -8.58 -3.51 -4.92
N ASN A 89 -8.58 -4.44 -3.95
CA ASN A 89 -9.78 -5.13 -3.50
C ASN A 89 -10.83 -4.15 -2.96
N GLN A 90 -10.41 -3.18 -2.13
CA GLN A 90 -11.33 -2.17 -1.59
C GLN A 90 -11.86 -1.25 -2.68
N MET A 91 -11.00 -0.81 -3.59
CA MET A 91 -11.43 -0.04 -4.75
C MET A 91 -12.46 -0.81 -5.59
N GLU A 92 -12.23 -2.09 -5.90
CA GLU A 92 -13.16 -2.91 -6.69
C GLU A 92 -14.45 -3.22 -5.93
N SER A 93 -14.41 -3.34 -4.60
CA SER A 93 -15.61 -3.59 -3.79
C SER A 93 -16.47 -2.36 -3.57
N LYS A 94 -15.89 -1.15 -3.66
CA LYS A 94 -16.56 0.14 -3.46
C LYS A 94 -17.04 0.79 -4.77
N LYS A 95 -16.73 0.20 -5.92
CA LYS A 95 -16.99 0.73 -7.26
C LYS A 95 -18.07 -0.07 -7.99
#